data_AF-A0A2H1VAY0-F1
#
_entry.id   AF-A0A2H1VAY0-F1
#
_cell.length_a   1.000
_cell.length_b   1.000
_cell.length_c   1.000
_cell.angle_alpha   90.00
_cell.angle_beta   90.00
_cell.angle_gamma   90.00
#
_symmetry.space_group_name_H-M   'P 1'
#
loop_
_entity.id
_entity.type
_entity.pdbx_description
1 polymer ?
#
loop_
_entity_poly.entity_id
_entity_poly.type
_entity_poly.pdbx_seq_one_letter_code
_entity_poly.pdbx_strand_id
1 'polypeptide(L)'
;MLANKTSPLGNHRGITAGAGRGGRACARPHPTRSVTCAPRRSTIASPPTIMSDSINVVFPRKLLKEFISLYQRLPCLWDKHCASYKMKHKRHEAITKLTQLVQMYDPSATRVHVLRKIESLRACVRREYKRVQNSKKTAENESEIYTPHLWYYDLFSFMFQTEDTSQEFEKTKESASSPQSTTVVRMYK
;
A
#
# COMPACT_ATOMS: atom_id res chain seq x y z
N MET A 1 23.66 -72.07 24.31
CA MET A 1 23.89 -73.00 23.19
C MET A 1 22.72 -72.91 22.23
N LEU A 2 23.08 -72.88 20.94
CA LEU A 2 22.28 -73.18 19.74
C LEU A 2 21.16 -72.25 19.27
N ALA A 3 21.27 -72.00 17.97
CA ALA A 3 20.51 -71.15 17.07
C ALA A 3 19.20 -71.79 16.58
N ASN A 4 18.35 -71.02 15.88
CA ASN A 4 18.19 -71.17 14.42
C ASN A 4 17.12 -70.25 13.80
N LYS A 5 17.40 -69.88 12.55
CA LYS A 5 16.61 -69.13 11.54
C LYS A 5 15.23 -69.72 11.27
N THR A 6 14.28 -68.88 10.80
CA THR A 6 13.62 -68.93 9.45
C THR A 6 12.44 -67.94 9.30
N SER A 7 12.42 -67.16 8.21
CA SER A 7 11.21 -66.53 7.60
C SER A 7 10.38 -67.62 6.86
N PRO A 8 9.12 -67.44 6.33
CA PRO A 8 8.69 -66.38 5.38
C PRO A 8 7.14 -66.09 5.34
N LEU A 9 6.69 -65.47 4.22
CA LEU A 9 5.33 -65.28 3.68
C LEU A 9 4.58 -64.04 4.23
N GLY A 10 4.18 -63.04 3.44
CA GLY A 10 3.72 -63.05 2.06
C GLY A 10 2.23 -62.71 2.07
N ASN A 11 1.86 -61.44 1.83
CA ASN A 11 0.45 -61.10 1.60
C ASN A 11 0.29 -60.20 0.36
N HIS A 12 -0.74 -60.57 -0.37
CA HIS A 12 -0.95 -60.39 -1.79
C HIS A 12 -2.12 -59.42 -2.04
N ARG A 13 -2.09 -58.78 -3.22
CA ARG A 13 -3.21 -58.18 -3.98
C ARG A 13 -3.74 -56.86 -3.43
N GLY A 14 -4.11 -55.89 -4.26
CA GLY A 14 -4.23 -55.84 -5.71
C GLY A 14 -4.98 -54.57 -6.08
N ILE A 15 -4.42 -53.82 -7.02
CA ILE A 15 -4.96 -52.58 -7.58
C ILE A 15 -6.01 -52.97 -8.64
N THR A 16 -7.22 -52.43 -8.54
CA THR A 16 -8.23 -52.51 -9.61
C THR A 16 -8.68 -51.12 -10.03
N ALA A 17 -8.64 -50.91 -11.36
CA ALA A 17 -9.18 -49.76 -12.07
C ALA A 17 -10.70 -49.91 -12.31
N GLY A 18 -11.42 -48.81 -12.45
CA GLY A 18 -12.83 -48.80 -12.82
C GLY A 18 -13.27 -47.47 -13.43
N ALA A 19 -13.55 -47.50 -14.73
CA ALA A 19 -13.89 -46.38 -15.59
C ALA A 19 -15.39 -46.00 -15.57
N GLY A 20 -15.70 -44.81 -16.09
CA GLY A 20 -16.87 -44.60 -16.95
C GLY A 20 -18.11 -43.98 -16.32
N ARG A 21 -18.44 -42.74 -16.73
CA ARG A 21 -19.83 -42.26 -16.79
C ARG A 21 -20.08 -41.66 -18.18
N GLY A 22 -20.81 -42.42 -18.99
CA GLY A 22 -21.54 -41.96 -20.18
C GLY A 22 -22.90 -41.36 -19.78
N GLY A 23 -23.40 -40.48 -20.63
CA GLY A 23 -24.48 -39.54 -20.34
C GLY A 23 -25.91 -40.03 -20.58
N ARG A 24 -26.84 -39.06 -20.54
CA ARG A 24 -28.09 -39.05 -21.31
C ARG A 24 -28.62 -37.62 -21.39
N ALA A 25 -28.96 -37.23 -22.61
CA ALA A 25 -29.60 -35.98 -22.99
C ALA A 25 -31.13 -36.13 -22.97
N CYS A 26 -31.85 -35.05 -22.63
CA CYS A 26 -33.26 -34.86 -23.02
C CYS A 26 -33.50 -33.41 -23.46
N ALA A 27 -33.67 -33.25 -24.77
CA ALA A 27 -34.62 -32.41 -25.52
C ALA A 27 -34.98 -30.96 -25.06
N ARG A 28 -34.66 -29.99 -25.94
CA ARG A 28 -35.48 -28.79 -26.28
C ARG A 28 -36.70 -29.21 -27.12
N PRO A 29 -37.80 -28.42 -27.29
CA PRO A 29 -37.83 -26.98 -27.69
C PRO A 29 -38.99 -26.19 -27.01
N HIS A 30 -39.25 -24.87 -27.13
CA HIS A 30 -39.40 -23.98 -28.30
C HIS A 30 -39.67 -22.51 -27.80
N PRO A 31 -39.79 -21.50 -28.69
CA PRO A 31 -39.49 -20.09 -28.41
C PRO A 31 -40.74 -19.22 -28.15
N THR A 32 -40.51 -18.06 -27.53
CA THR A 32 -41.05 -16.72 -27.83
C THR A 32 -41.14 -15.91 -26.54
N ARG A 33 -40.32 -14.87 -26.42
CA ARG A 33 -40.75 -13.56 -25.92
C ARG A 33 -39.74 -12.51 -26.33
N SER A 34 -40.27 -11.57 -27.07
CA SER A 34 -39.64 -10.49 -27.79
C SER A 34 -38.89 -9.57 -26.82
N VAL A 35 -37.57 -9.56 -26.92
CA VAL A 35 -36.75 -8.45 -26.41
C VAL A 35 -36.59 -7.45 -27.55
N THR A 36 -37.52 -6.50 -27.62
CA THR A 36 -37.35 -5.32 -28.47
C THR A 36 -36.25 -4.47 -27.83
N CYS A 37 -35.01 -4.63 -28.29
CA CYS A 37 -33.93 -3.69 -28.00
C CYS A 37 -34.30 -2.34 -28.62
N ALA A 38 -34.69 -1.38 -27.78
CA ALA A 38 -34.75 0.02 -28.19
C ALA A 38 -33.33 0.57 -28.36
N PRO A 39 -32.99 1.23 -29.47
CA PRO A 39 -31.68 1.85 -29.64
C PRO A 39 -31.66 3.17 -28.88
N ARG A 40 -31.08 3.18 -27.67
CA ARG A 40 -30.89 4.44 -26.95
C ARG A 40 -29.60 5.13 -27.40
N ARG A 41 -29.80 5.99 -28.39
CA ARG A 41 -29.26 7.35 -28.51
C ARG A 41 -27.74 7.51 -28.47
N SER A 42 -27.21 7.87 -29.65
CA SER A 42 -25.96 8.60 -29.82
C SER A 42 -25.87 9.75 -28.82
N THR A 43 -25.00 9.61 -27.83
CA THR A 43 -24.33 10.74 -27.22
C THR A 43 -22.88 10.55 -27.56
N ILE A 44 -22.35 11.50 -28.34
CA ILE A 44 -20.94 11.64 -28.64
C ILE A 44 -20.25 11.74 -27.28
N ALA A 45 -19.68 10.63 -26.82
CA ALA A 45 -18.71 10.66 -25.75
C ALA A 45 -17.52 11.41 -26.33
N SER A 46 -17.52 12.72 -26.15
CA SER A 46 -16.29 13.50 -26.28
C SER A 46 -15.28 12.78 -25.40
N PRO A 47 -14.14 12.31 -25.95
CA PRO A 47 -13.08 11.73 -25.15
C PRO A 47 -12.82 12.68 -23.98
N PRO A 48 -12.65 12.20 -22.73
CA PRO A 48 -12.11 13.07 -21.71
C PRO A 48 -10.78 13.58 -22.28
N THR A 49 -10.72 14.88 -22.57
CA THR A 49 -9.50 15.54 -23.00
C THR A 49 -8.47 15.18 -21.95
N ILE A 50 -7.61 14.23 -22.29
CA ILE A 50 -6.41 13.97 -21.54
C ILE A 50 -5.73 15.33 -21.56
N MET A 51 -5.73 16.03 -20.44
CA MET A 51 -4.88 17.21 -20.27
C MET A 51 -3.44 16.68 -20.14
N SER A 52 -2.96 16.02 -21.20
CA SER A 52 -1.67 15.34 -21.30
C SER A 52 -0.56 16.30 -21.67
N ASP A 53 -0.88 17.50 -22.13
CA ASP A 53 0.12 18.37 -22.72
C ASP A 53 0.21 19.66 -21.92
N SER A 54 1.01 19.64 -20.85
CA SER A 54 1.73 20.83 -20.39
C SER A 54 2.85 20.44 -19.42
N ILE A 55 4.06 20.47 -19.98
CA ILE A 55 5.30 21.03 -19.41
C ILE A 55 6.07 20.16 -18.40
N ASN A 56 7.23 19.70 -18.85
CA ASN A 56 8.28 19.15 -17.99
C ASN A 56 8.94 20.29 -17.22
N VAL A 57 8.37 20.68 -16.07
CA VAL A 57 9.06 21.57 -15.14
C VAL A 57 10.34 20.88 -14.67
N VAL A 58 11.48 21.52 -14.90
CA VAL A 58 12.79 20.99 -14.52
C VAL A 58 13.04 21.28 -13.04
N PHE A 59 13.44 20.26 -12.28
CA PHE A 59 13.77 20.40 -10.85
C PHE A 59 15.28 20.29 -10.66
N PRO A 60 16.04 21.41 -10.70
CA PRO A 60 17.46 21.37 -10.38
C PRO A 60 17.68 20.93 -8.93
N ARG A 61 18.87 20.39 -8.62
CA ARG A 61 19.17 19.83 -7.28
C ARG A 61 18.91 20.82 -6.13
N LYS A 62 19.24 22.11 -6.33
CA LYS A 62 19.00 23.18 -5.34
C LYS A 62 17.50 23.36 -5.07
N LEU A 63 16.70 23.53 -6.14
CA LEU A 63 15.24 23.59 -6.04
C LEU A 63 14.68 22.34 -5.36
N LEU A 64 15.14 21.15 -5.73
CA LEU A 64 14.62 19.92 -5.15
C LEU A 64 14.91 19.81 -3.65
N LYS A 65 16.09 20.24 -3.20
CA LYS A 65 16.45 20.27 -1.78
C LYS A 65 15.53 21.22 -0.98
N GLU A 66 15.32 22.44 -1.48
CA GLU A 66 14.40 23.42 -0.87
C GLU A 66 12.95 22.91 -0.88
N PHE A 67 12.53 22.30 -1.98
CA PHE A 67 11.21 21.71 -2.14
C PHE A 67 10.95 20.63 -1.08
N ILE A 68 11.89 19.71 -0.88
CA ILE A 68 11.77 18.64 0.13
C ILE A 68 11.77 19.23 1.54
N SER A 69 12.63 20.22 1.81
CA SER A 69 12.70 20.88 3.10
C SER A 69 11.39 21.59 3.45
N LEU A 70 10.77 22.28 2.49
CA LEU A 70 9.46 22.89 2.68
C LEU A 70 8.36 21.83 2.82
N TYR A 71 8.41 20.75 2.03
CA TYR A 71 7.46 19.64 2.12
C TYR A 71 7.48 18.96 3.50
N GLN A 72 8.66 18.74 4.08
CA GLN A 72 8.81 18.19 5.43
C GLN A 72 8.10 19.05 6.48
N ARG A 73 8.20 20.38 6.38
CA ARG A 73 7.57 21.35 7.29
C ARG A 73 6.04 21.44 7.14
N LEU A 74 5.46 20.75 6.17
CA LEU A 74 4.03 20.78 5.85
C LEU A 74 3.37 19.41 6.15
N PRO A 75 3.18 19.05 7.44
CA PRO A 75 2.65 17.74 7.83
C PRO A 75 1.27 17.44 7.24
N CYS A 76 0.47 18.48 6.96
CA CYS A 76 -0.82 18.34 6.29
C CYS A 76 -0.77 17.60 4.93
N LEU A 77 0.41 17.48 4.30
CA LEU A 77 0.59 16.80 3.01
C LEU A 77 0.97 15.32 3.14
N TRP A 78 1.57 14.91 4.25
CA TRP A 78 2.24 13.60 4.35
C TRP A 78 1.93 12.82 5.61
N ASP A 79 1.67 13.49 6.72
CA ASP A 79 1.40 12.87 8.01
C ASP A 79 -0.09 12.58 8.16
N LYS A 80 -0.46 11.30 8.23
CA LYS A 80 -1.86 10.86 8.39
C LYS A 80 -2.39 11.09 9.81
N HIS A 81 -1.51 11.20 10.80
CA HIS A 81 -1.85 11.37 12.21
C HIS A 81 -2.12 12.84 12.56
N CYS A 82 -1.56 13.78 11.78
CA CYS A 82 -1.83 15.20 11.96
C CYS A 82 -3.29 15.55 11.61
N ALA A 83 -3.99 16.27 12.50
CA ALA A 83 -5.36 16.73 12.25
C ALA A 83 -5.49 17.57 10.96
N SER A 84 -4.45 18.32 10.61
CA SER A 84 -4.41 19.17 9.42
C SER A 84 -4.42 18.38 8.09
N TYR A 85 -4.11 17.08 8.11
CA TYR A 85 -4.18 16.19 6.93
C TYR A 85 -5.59 16.05 6.38
N LYS A 86 -6.59 15.97 7.27
CA LYS A 86 -8.01 15.87 6.89
C LYS A 86 -8.55 17.21 6.35
N MET A 87 -7.92 18.32 6.71
CA MET A 87 -8.34 19.67 6.31
C MET A 87 -7.98 19.99 4.87
N LYS A 88 -8.98 20.00 3.97
CA LYS A 88 -8.80 20.30 2.53
C LYS A 88 -8.18 21.68 2.28
N HIS A 89 -8.60 22.71 3.04
CA HIS A 89 -8.08 24.06 2.87
C HIS A 89 -6.59 24.16 3.23
N LYS A 90 -6.15 23.52 4.32
CA LYS A 90 -4.72 23.46 4.71
C LYS A 90 -3.87 22.77 3.65
N ARG A 91 -4.34 21.64 3.11
CA ARG A 91 -3.65 20.97 2.00
C ARG A 91 -3.57 21.84 0.76
N HIS A 92 -4.63 22.58 0.45
CA HIS A 92 -4.60 23.51 -0.67
C HIS A 92 -3.55 24.60 -0.46
N GLU A 93 -3.56 25.26 0.70
CA GLU A 93 -2.59 26.30 1.09
C GLU A 93 -1.14 25.80 1.04
N ALA A 94 -0.89 24.60 1.56
CA ALA A 94 0.43 23.98 1.56
C ALA A 94 0.94 23.68 0.14
N ILE A 95 0.08 23.18 -0.75
CA ILE A 95 0.45 22.99 -2.16
C ILE A 95 0.68 24.34 -2.86
N THR A 96 -0.09 25.38 -2.53
CA THR A 96 0.13 26.73 -3.06
C THR A 96 1.51 27.26 -2.66
N LYS A 97 1.92 27.09 -1.40
CA LYS A 97 3.28 27.44 -0.92
C LYS A 97 4.38 26.73 -1.71
N LEU A 98 4.23 25.42 -1.94
CA LEU A 98 5.17 24.66 -2.79
C LEU A 98 5.17 25.15 -4.24
N THR A 99 4.00 25.54 -4.78
CA THR A 99 3.88 26.06 -6.14
C THR A 99 4.59 27.40 -6.29
N GLN A 100 4.41 28.31 -5.32
CA GLN A 100 5.14 29.58 -5.29
C GLN A 100 6.66 29.38 -5.28
N LEU A 101 7.16 28.42 -4.48
CA LEU A 101 8.58 28.08 -4.44
C LEU A 101 9.08 27.60 -5.81
N VAL A 102 8.33 26.74 -6.51
CA VAL A 102 8.70 26.28 -7.85
C VAL A 102 8.61 27.42 -8.88
N GLN A 103 7.62 28.30 -8.76
CA GLN A 103 7.43 29.46 -9.63
C GLN A 103 8.58 30.48 -9.56
N MET A 104 9.33 30.53 -8.45
CA MET A 104 10.55 31.32 -8.36
C MET A 104 11.66 30.84 -9.33
N TYR A 105 11.62 29.57 -9.74
CA TYR A 105 12.57 28.99 -10.69
C TYR A 105 11.98 28.86 -12.10
N ASP A 106 10.70 28.51 -12.19
CA ASP A 106 9.97 28.35 -13.45
C ASP A 106 8.56 28.98 -13.31
N PRO A 107 8.36 30.20 -13.83
CA PRO A 107 7.08 30.91 -13.74
C PRO A 107 5.90 30.17 -14.38
N SER A 108 6.15 29.23 -15.30
CA SER A 108 5.11 28.42 -15.95
C SER A 108 4.57 27.29 -15.06
N ALA A 109 5.20 27.07 -13.89
CA ALA A 109 4.85 25.99 -12.99
C ALA A 109 3.47 26.18 -12.36
N THR A 110 2.53 25.35 -12.81
CA THR A 110 1.21 25.16 -12.19
C THR A 110 1.24 24.16 -11.04
N ARG A 111 0.23 24.24 -10.17
CA ARG A 111 -0.11 23.27 -9.10
C ARG A 111 -0.06 21.81 -9.53
N VAL A 112 -0.44 21.50 -10.76
CA VAL A 112 -0.43 20.13 -11.32
C VAL A 112 0.99 19.55 -11.34
N HIS A 113 1.99 20.34 -11.72
CA HIS A 113 3.40 19.89 -11.74
C HIS A 113 3.90 19.55 -10.34
N VAL A 114 3.54 20.37 -9.35
CA VAL A 114 3.90 20.15 -7.94
C VAL A 114 3.29 18.86 -7.43
N LEU A 115 2.00 18.63 -7.65
CA LEU A 115 1.33 17.39 -7.22
C LEU A 115 1.96 16.16 -7.87
N ARG A 116 2.21 16.22 -9.18
CA ARG A 116 2.87 15.13 -9.92
C ARG A 116 4.28 14.87 -9.39
N LYS A 117 5.02 15.94 -9.06
CA LYS A 117 6.36 15.83 -8.48
C LYS A 117 6.33 15.19 -7.10
N ILE A 118 5.39 15.58 -6.23
CA ILE A 118 5.22 14.96 -4.91
C ILE A 118 4.96 13.46 -5.06
N GLU A 119 4.02 13.07 -5.92
CA GLU A 119 3.70 11.65 -6.10
C GLU A 119 4.91 10.86 -6.63
N SER A 120 5.62 11.41 -7.62
CA SER A 120 6.85 10.82 -8.15
C SER A 120 7.93 10.64 -7.06
N LEU A 121 8.18 11.67 -6.24
CA LEU A 121 9.16 11.61 -5.16
C LEU A 121 8.79 10.54 -4.13
N ARG A 122 7.53 10.53 -3.66
CA ARG A 122 7.06 9.53 -2.70
C ARG A 122 7.15 8.11 -3.26
N ALA A 123 6.81 7.90 -4.53
CA ALA A 123 6.91 6.59 -5.18
C ALA A 123 8.36 6.11 -5.30
N CYS A 124 9.30 6.99 -5.66
CA CYS A 124 10.73 6.64 -5.71
C CYS A 124 11.28 6.29 -4.32
N VAL A 125 11.02 7.14 -3.34
CA VAL A 125 11.48 6.98 -1.95
C VAL A 125 10.93 5.72 -1.31
N ARG A 126 9.63 5.40 -1.51
CA ARG A 126 9.03 4.16 -0.99
C ARG A 126 9.61 2.90 -1.63
N ARG A 127 9.91 2.92 -2.93
CA ARG A 127 10.56 1.77 -3.60
C ARG A 127 11.95 1.56 -3.05
N GLU A 128 12.71 2.64 -2.87
CA GLU A 128 14.05 2.59 -2.30
C GLU A 128 14.01 2.06 -0.85
N TYR A 129 13.10 2.57 -0.02
CA TYR A 129 12.89 2.08 1.34
C TYR A 129 12.60 0.58 1.40
N LYS A 130 11.74 0.08 0.52
CA LYS A 130 11.45 -1.35 0.44
C LYS A 130 12.70 -2.19 0.11
N ARG A 131 13.60 -1.70 -0.75
CA ARG A 131 14.86 -2.38 -1.06
C ARG A 131 15.76 -2.47 0.17
N VAL A 132 15.91 -1.37 0.90
CA VAL A 132 16.67 -1.31 2.15
C VAL A 132 16.07 -2.27 3.17
N GLN A 133 14.76 -2.22 3.39
CA GLN A 133 14.08 -3.08 4.37
C GLN A 133 14.15 -4.56 4.00
N ASN A 134 14.03 -4.91 2.72
CA ASN A 134 14.17 -6.30 2.29
C ASN A 134 15.60 -6.80 2.47
N SER A 135 16.60 -5.99 2.14
CA SER A 135 18.00 -6.35 2.37
C SER A 135 18.30 -6.52 3.85
N LYS A 136 17.81 -5.64 4.73
CA LYS A 136 17.94 -5.78 6.19
C LYS A 136 17.35 -7.09 6.74
N LYS A 137 16.34 -7.66 6.09
CA LYS A 137 15.72 -8.93 6.51
C LYS A 137 16.52 -10.17 6.11
N THR A 138 17.33 -10.06 5.06
CA THR A 138 18.09 -11.19 4.50
C THR A 138 19.58 -11.10 4.81
N ALA A 139 20.09 -9.91 5.07
CA ALA A 139 21.48 -9.68 5.43
C ALA A 139 21.80 -10.33 6.79
N GLU A 140 22.88 -11.11 6.82
CA GLU A 140 23.43 -11.66 8.07
C GLU A 140 24.40 -10.67 8.70
N ASN A 141 25.05 -9.85 7.87
CA ASN A 141 26.05 -8.87 8.27
C ASN A 141 25.64 -7.44 7.85
N GLU A 142 26.08 -6.42 8.59
CA GLU A 142 25.80 -5.02 8.26
C GLU A 142 26.36 -4.59 6.88
N SER A 143 27.46 -5.20 6.47
CA SER A 143 28.09 -4.96 5.16
C SER A 143 27.26 -5.44 3.98
N GLU A 144 26.29 -6.33 4.19
CA GLU A 144 25.39 -6.85 3.15
C GLU A 144 24.13 -5.99 3.01
N ILE A 145 23.91 -5.04 3.93
CA ILE A 145 22.73 -4.19 3.91
C ILE A 145 22.83 -3.23 2.71
N TYR A 146 21.80 -3.26 1.87
CA TYR A 146 21.66 -2.40 0.71
C TYR A 146 21.69 -0.93 1.11
N THR A 147 22.65 -0.21 0.55
CA THR A 147 22.75 1.24 0.71
C THR A 147 21.91 1.95 -0.36
N PRO A 148 20.99 2.85 0.03
CA PRO A 148 20.21 3.64 -0.92
C PRO A 148 21.10 4.44 -1.88
N HIS A 149 20.81 4.42 -3.17
CA HIS A 149 21.53 5.24 -4.16
C HIS A 149 20.87 6.62 -4.35
N LEU A 150 19.64 6.77 -3.87
CA LEU A 150 18.86 7.99 -4.01
C LEU A 150 19.46 9.12 -3.15
N TRP A 151 20.06 10.13 -3.79
CA TRP A 151 20.78 11.19 -3.07
C TRP A 151 19.95 11.99 -2.05
N TYR A 152 18.63 12.03 -2.20
CA TYR A 152 17.72 12.72 -1.30
C TYR A 152 16.97 11.76 -0.36
N TYR A 153 17.42 10.50 -0.25
CA TYR A 153 16.79 9.50 0.59
C TYR A 153 16.72 9.94 2.05
N ASP A 154 17.83 10.44 2.61
CA ASP A 154 17.92 10.85 4.01
C ASP A 154 17.00 12.03 4.34
N LEU A 155 16.79 12.91 3.36
CA LEU A 155 15.86 14.05 3.50
C LEU A 155 14.40 13.59 3.65
N PHE A 156 14.07 12.37 3.21
CA PHE A 156 12.75 11.78 3.33
C PHE A 156 12.59 10.82 4.51
N SER A 157 13.59 10.70 5.38
CA SER A 157 13.57 9.81 6.56
C SER A 157 12.34 10.01 7.45
N PHE A 158 11.82 11.24 7.56
CA PHE A 158 10.62 11.57 8.34
C PHE A 158 9.35 10.82 7.88
N MET A 159 9.28 10.38 6.61
CA MET A 159 8.11 9.65 6.10
C MET A 159 8.02 8.21 6.59
N PHE A 160 9.11 7.64 7.10
CA PHE A 160 9.18 6.23 7.51
C PHE A 160 8.98 6.06 9.02
N GLN A 161 9.37 7.06 9.82
CA GLN A 161 9.22 7.04 11.28
C GLN A 161 7.77 6.80 11.73
N THR A 162 6.78 7.29 10.96
CA THR A 162 5.36 7.08 11.25
C THR A 162 4.87 5.65 11.02
N GLU A 163 5.52 4.90 10.13
CA GLU A 163 5.09 3.54 9.78
C GLU A 163 5.62 2.51 10.82
N ASP A 164 6.76 2.78 11.45
CA ASP A 164 7.36 1.91 12.46
C ASP A 164 6.59 1.96 13.81
N THR A 165 6.07 3.12 14.21
CA THR A 165 5.27 3.27 15.45
C THR A 165 3.92 2.54 15.40
N SER A 166 3.41 2.22 14.21
CA SER A 166 2.12 1.54 14.05
C SER A 166 2.16 0.03 14.37
N GLN A 167 3.35 -0.57 14.55
CA GLN A 167 3.52 -1.99 14.86
C GLN A 167 3.58 -2.29 16.37
N GLU A 168 3.67 -1.27 17.23
CA GLU A 168 3.94 -1.47 18.67
C GLU A 168 2.68 -1.43 19.56
N PHE A 169 1.49 -1.15 19.00
CA PHE A 169 0.25 -1.02 19.77
C PHE A 169 -0.61 -2.30 19.91
N GLU A 170 -0.16 -3.44 19.36
CA GLU A 170 -0.93 -4.70 19.31
C GLU A 170 -0.35 -5.84 20.19
N LYS A 171 0.51 -5.53 21.18
CA LYS A 171 1.10 -6.58 22.06
C LYS A 171 0.83 -6.41 23.56
N THR A 172 -0.25 -5.76 23.97
CA THR A 172 -0.67 -5.73 25.39
C THR A 172 -2.19 -5.63 25.59
N LYS A 173 -3.00 -6.52 24.99
CA LYS A 173 -4.39 -6.73 25.42
C LYS A 173 -4.85 -8.18 25.29
N GLU A 174 -4.32 -9.07 26.12
CA GLU A 174 -5.01 -10.30 26.53
C GLU A 174 -4.38 -10.86 27.83
N SER A 175 -4.92 -10.44 28.97
CA SER A 175 -5.08 -11.28 30.18
C SER A 175 -6.02 -10.51 31.11
N ALA A 176 -7.30 -10.76 30.91
CA ALA A 176 -8.37 -10.28 31.74
C ALA A 176 -8.30 -10.88 33.16
N SER A 177 -8.63 -10.07 34.17
CA SER A 177 -9.37 -10.53 35.34
C SER A 177 -10.02 -9.35 36.05
N SER A 178 -11.34 -9.38 36.14
CA SER A 178 -12.27 -8.48 36.83
C SER A 178 -13.44 -9.38 37.27
N PRO A 179 -14.33 -9.02 38.23
CA PRO A 179 -14.25 -8.13 39.39
C PRO A 179 -14.70 -8.84 40.70
N GLN A 180 -14.44 -8.28 41.88
CA GLN A 180 -15.31 -8.51 43.05
C GLN A 180 -15.45 -7.23 43.90
N SER A 181 -16.68 -7.08 44.39
CA SER A 181 -17.33 -6.00 45.12
C SER A 181 -16.71 -5.66 46.49
N THR A 182 -17.13 -4.50 47.06
CA THR A 182 -17.62 -4.30 48.46
C THR A 182 -16.98 -3.11 49.21
N THR A 183 -17.77 -2.02 49.33
CA THR A 183 -18.16 -1.32 50.58
C THR A 183 -17.25 -0.31 51.31
N VAL A 184 -17.75 0.94 51.27
CA VAL A 184 -17.87 2.07 52.24
C VAL A 184 -16.74 2.57 53.19
N VAL A 185 -16.84 3.89 53.39
CA VAL A 185 -16.43 4.78 54.51
C VAL A 185 -15.06 5.47 54.47
N ARG A 186 -15.10 6.80 54.25
CA ARG A 186 -14.53 7.89 55.10
C ARG A 186 -14.75 9.22 54.37
N MET A 187 -15.62 10.15 54.82
CA MET A 187 -15.53 11.08 55.96
C MET A 187 -14.24 11.92 55.99
N TYR A 188 -14.42 13.18 56.44
CA TYR A 188 -13.48 14.32 56.67
C TYR A 188 -13.15 15.14 55.40
N LYS A 189 -13.27 16.47 55.37
CA LYS A 189 -13.15 17.50 56.43
C LYS A 189 -14.07 18.69 56.15
#